data_AF-A0A2S8Z4G0-F1
#
_entry.id   AF-A0A2S8Z4G0-F1
#
_cell.length_a   1.000
_cell.length_b   1.000
_cell.length_c   1.000
_cell.angle_alpha   90.00
_cell.angle_beta   90.00
_cell.angle_gamma   90.00
#
_symmetry.space_group_name_H-M   'P 1'
#
loop_
_entity.id
_entity.type
_entity.pdbx_description
1 polymer ?
#
loop_
_entity_poly.entity_id
_entity_poly.type
_entity_poly.pdbx_seq_one_letter_code
_entity_poly.pdbx_strand_id
1 'polypeptide(L)'
;MSAENARRNVRILTWIGIATGVIGGLLIAFPKVIGVGSPWVQLALGVATLVLAFRARKIGIAEIEGFDGRLSLAAALLGFLVLFFAGQAAFIILTTLG
;
A
#
# COMPACT_ATOMS: atom_id res chain seq x y z
N MET A 1 -9.77 0.74 -24.96
CA MET A 1 -9.56 1.89 -24.05
C MET A 1 -8.44 2.73 -24.64
N SER A 2 -8.55 4.07 -24.69
CA SER A 2 -7.46 4.91 -25.26
C SER A 2 -6.20 4.78 -24.39
N ALA A 3 -5.02 4.67 -24.99
CA ALA A 3 -3.72 4.56 -24.30
C ALA A 3 -3.48 5.71 -23.29
N GLU A 4 -4.10 6.87 -23.52
CA GLU A 4 -4.07 8.02 -22.62
C GLU A 4 -4.86 7.78 -21.32
N ASN A 5 -6.01 7.10 -21.40
CA ASN A 5 -6.80 6.71 -20.24
C ASN A 5 -6.09 5.64 -19.41
N ALA A 6 -5.35 4.73 -20.05
CA ALA A 6 -4.54 3.71 -19.38
C ALA A 6 -3.40 4.34 -18.57
N ARG A 7 -2.64 5.27 -19.18
CA ARG A 7 -1.58 6.04 -18.49
C ARG A 7 -2.13 6.83 -17.29
N ARG A 8 -3.28 7.49 -17.47
CA ARG A 8 -3.92 8.26 -16.39
C ARG A 8 -4.36 7.36 -15.24
N ASN A 9 -4.97 6.21 -15.52
CA ASN A 9 -5.40 5.25 -14.50
C ASN A 9 -4.20 4.67 -13.73
N VAL A 10 -3.11 4.31 -14.41
CA VAL A 10 -1.89 3.83 -13.76
C VAL A 10 -1.31 4.91 -12.84
N ARG A 11 -1.24 6.17 -13.31
CA ARG A 11 -0.76 7.29 -12.50
C ARG A 11 -1.62 7.49 -11.25
N ILE A 12 -2.94 7.50 -11.38
CA ILE A 12 -3.87 7.66 -10.26
C ILE A 12 -3.72 6.48 -9.27
N LEU A 13 -3.73 5.24 -9.74
CA LEU A 13 -3.59 4.06 -8.88
C LEU A 13 -2.24 4.05 -8.14
N THR A 14 -1.17 4.48 -8.80
CA THR A 14 0.16 4.54 -8.18
C THR A 14 0.24 5.65 -7.14
N TRP A 15 -0.29 6.84 -7.43
CA TRP A 15 -0.34 7.93 -6.46
C TRP A 15 -1.23 7.62 -5.26
N ILE A 16 -2.39 7.00 -5.47
CA ILE A 16 -3.26 6.56 -4.37
C ILE A 16 -2.55 5.49 -3.56
N GLY A 17 -1.92 4.49 -4.21
CA GLY A 17 -1.14 3.46 -3.53
C GLY A 17 -0.03 4.04 -2.65
N ILE A 18 0.74 4.99 -3.18
CA ILE A 18 1.78 5.70 -2.42
C ILE A 18 1.14 6.47 -1.25
N ALA A 19 0.05 7.20 -1.47
CA ALA A 19 -0.63 7.94 -0.41
C ALA A 19 -1.13 7.02 0.72
N THR A 20 -1.80 5.90 0.39
CA THR A 20 -2.25 4.93 1.41
C THR A 20 -1.09 4.31 2.16
N GLY A 21 0.02 4.02 1.48
CA GLY A 21 1.16 3.44 2.14
C GLY A 21 1.92 4.46 3.02
N VAL A 22 2.00 5.73 2.61
CA VAL A 22 2.55 6.82 3.45
C VAL A 22 1.71 7.02 4.71
N ILE A 23 0.37 6.98 4.58
CA ILE A 23 -0.54 7.04 5.73
C ILE A 23 -0.32 5.82 6.65
N GLY A 24 -0.19 4.62 6.08
CA GLY A 24 0.15 3.41 6.83
C GLY A 24 1.47 3.54 7.59
N GLY A 25 2.52 4.07 6.94
CA GLY A 25 3.82 4.33 7.55
C GLY A 25 3.78 5.38 8.66
N LEU A 26 3.00 6.45 8.48
CA LEU A 26 2.77 7.46 9.51
C LEU A 26 2.07 6.87 10.73
N LEU A 27 1.09 6.00 10.53
CA LEU A 27 0.42 5.31 11.63
C LEU A 27 1.35 4.36 12.38
N ILE A 28 2.32 3.74 11.69
CA ILE A 28 3.37 2.95 12.32
C ILE A 28 4.30 3.84 13.16
N ALA A 29 4.69 5.01 12.65
CA ALA A 29 5.53 5.96 13.38
C ALA A 29 4.81 6.62 14.57
N PHE A 30 3.49 6.83 14.45
CA PHE A 30 2.65 7.46 15.46
C PHE A 30 1.48 6.54 15.88
N PRO A 31 1.78 5.38 16.52
CA PRO A 31 0.76 4.38 16.83
C PRO A 31 -0.28 4.88 17.86
N LYS A 32 0.07 5.89 18.65
CA LYS A 32 -0.78 6.50 19.69
C LYS A 32 -1.99 7.26 19.14
N VAL A 33 -2.03 7.58 17.84
CA VAL A 33 -3.13 8.35 17.22
C VAL A 33 -4.46 7.58 17.22
N ILE A 34 -4.42 6.25 17.15
CA ILE A 34 -5.62 5.38 17.08
C ILE A 34 -5.62 4.26 18.13
N GLY A 35 -4.69 4.31 19.08
CA GLY A 35 -4.62 3.35 20.19
C GLY A 35 -4.52 1.89 19.74
N VAL A 36 -5.21 1.00 20.45
CA VAL A 36 -5.18 -0.46 20.22
C VAL A 36 -5.76 -0.85 18.85
N GLY A 37 -6.55 0.02 18.21
CA GLY A 37 -7.08 -0.18 16.86
C GLY A 37 -6.05 0.04 15.74
N SER A 38 -4.94 0.72 16.04
CA SER A 38 -3.92 1.14 15.06
C SER A 38 -3.37 0.01 14.18
N PRO A 39 -2.99 -1.17 14.70
CA PRO A 39 -2.44 -2.25 13.88
C PRO A 39 -3.43 -2.79 12.85
N TRP A 40 -4.72 -2.86 13.19
CA TRP A 40 -5.77 -3.34 12.27
C TRP A 40 -5.99 -2.37 11.11
N VAL A 41 -5.96 -1.07 11.40
CA VAL A 41 -6.05 -0.01 10.38
C VAL A 41 -4.81 -0.03 9.48
N GLN A 42 -3.61 -0.18 10.05
CA GLN A 42 -2.38 -0.29 9.29
C GLN A 42 -2.36 -1.55 8.40
N LEU A 43 -2.85 -2.69 8.89
CA LEU A 43 -3.00 -3.92 8.08
C LEU A 43 -3.92 -3.67 6.88
N ALA A 44 -5.10 -3.08 7.10
CA ALA A 44 -6.03 -2.75 6.03
C ALA A 44 -5.41 -1.81 4.99
N LEU A 45 -4.68 -0.78 5.43
CA LEU A 45 -3.98 0.16 4.57
C LEU A 45 -2.82 -0.50 3.79
N GLY A 46 -2.07 -1.40 4.43
CA GLY A 46 -1.02 -2.18 3.78
C GLY A 46 -1.58 -3.06 2.67
N VAL A 47 -2.68 -3.78 2.94
CA VAL A 47 -3.37 -4.62 1.94
C VAL A 47 -3.88 -3.77 0.80
N ALA A 48 -4.58 -2.66 1.10
CA ALA A 48 -5.10 -1.76 0.09
C ALA A 48 -3.97 -1.22 -0.82
N THR A 49 -2.84 -0.82 -0.22
CA THR A 49 -1.66 -0.34 -0.94
C THR A 49 -1.10 -1.40 -1.88
N LEU A 50 -0.95 -2.65 -1.41
CA LEU A 50 -0.49 -3.76 -2.23
C LEU A 50 -1.43 -4.03 -3.39
N VAL A 51 -2.74 -4.14 -3.12
CA VAL A 51 -3.76 -4.38 -4.14
C VAL A 51 -3.71 -3.29 -5.21
N LEU A 52 -3.64 -2.01 -4.81
CA LEU A 52 -3.55 -0.90 -5.74
C LEU A 52 -2.26 -0.93 -6.57
N ALA A 53 -1.11 -1.22 -5.94
CA ALA A 53 0.18 -1.34 -6.63
C ALA A 53 0.19 -2.48 -7.65
N PHE A 54 -0.35 -3.65 -7.30
CA PHE A 54 -0.46 -4.78 -8.21
C PHE A 54 -1.48 -4.54 -9.33
N ARG A 55 -2.60 -3.85 -9.05
CA ARG A 55 -3.55 -3.45 -10.10
C ARG A 55 -2.94 -2.45 -11.07
N ALA A 56 -2.21 -1.45 -10.58
CA ALA A 56 -1.48 -0.50 -11.41
C ALA A 56 -0.47 -1.22 -12.31
N ARG A 57 0.27 -2.18 -11.76
CA ARG A 57 1.23 -3.01 -12.51
C ARG A 57 0.55 -3.88 -13.56
N LYS A 58 -0.57 -4.53 -13.23
CA LYS A 58 -1.35 -5.36 -14.17
C LYS A 58 -1.82 -4.54 -15.38
N ILE A 59 -2.37 -3.35 -15.14
CA ILE A 59 -2.84 -2.46 -16.21
C ILE A 59 -1.66 -1.93 -17.01
N GLY A 60 -0.57 -1.52 -16.34
CA GLY A 60 0.63 -1.02 -17.01
C GLY A 60 1.26 -2.03 -17.97
N ILE A 61 1.41 -3.29 -17.55
CA ILE A 61 1.96 -4.36 -18.40
C ILE A 61 1.03 -4.69 -19.58
N ALA A 62 -0.29 -4.68 -19.36
CA ALA A 62 -1.26 -5.09 -20.36
C ALA A 62 -1.56 -4.01 -21.41
N GLU A 63 -1.48 -2.73 -21.05
CA GLU A 63 -1.98 -1.64 -21.89
C GLU A 63 -0.93 -0.59 -22.28
N ILE A 64 0.30 -0.64 -21.74
CA ILE A 64 1.35 0.34 -22.01
C ILE A 64 2.59 -0.35 -22.60
N GLU A 65 2.86 -0.10 -23.88
CA GLU A 65 4.09 -0.51 -24.54
C GLU A 65 5.28 0.28 -23.94
N GLY A 66 6.27 -0.43 -23.37
CA GLY A 66 7.41 0.19 -22.68
C GLY A 66 7.16 0.58 -21.21
N PHE A 67 6.22 -0.06 -20.51
CA PHE A 67 5.90 0.23 -19.11
C PHE A 67 7.11 0.15 -18.15
N ASP A 68 7.48 1.28 -17.54
CA ASP A 68 8.44 1.32 -16.42
C ASP A 68 7.73 0.96 -15.10
N GLY A 69 7.85 -0.32 -14.71
CA GLY A 69 7.21 -0.87 -13.52
C GLY A 69 7.85 -0.48 -12.18
N ARG A 70 8.96 0.28 -12.17
CA ARG A 70 9.72 0.57 -10.93
C ARG A 70 8.90 1.30 -9.88
N LEU A 71 8.06 2.25 -10.29
CA LEU A 71 7.23 3.02 -9.35
C LEU A 71 6.12 2.16 -8.72
N SER A 72 5.52 1.26 -9.48
CA SER A 72 4.55 0.28 -8.95
C SER A 72 5.20 -0.71 -7.99
N LEU A 73 6.47 -1.08 -8.25
CA LEU A 73 7.25 -1.94 -7.38
C LEU A 73 7.63 -1.23 -6.08
N ALA A 74 8.03 0.05 -6.14
CA ALA A 74 8.28 0.86 -4.96
C ALA A 74 7.01 0.99 -4.08
N ALA A 75 5.84 1.23 -4.69
CA ALA A 75 4.57 1.26 -3.98
C ALA A 75 4.22 -0.09 -3.35
N ALA A 76 4.50 -1.20 -4.05
CA ALA A 76 4.30 -2.55 -3.49
C ALA A 76 5.22 -2.83 -2.30
N LEU A 77 6.51 -2.45 -2.39
CA LEU A 77 7.45 -2.56 -1.27
C LEU A 77 6.99 -1.72 -0.07
N LEU A 78 6.43 -0.53 -0.33
CA LEU A 78 5.90 0.33 0.72
C LEU A 78 4.67 -0.31 1.39
N GLY A 79 3.72 -0.84 0.60
CA GLY A 79 2.58 -1.59 1.12
C GLY A 79 3.00 -2.82 1.93
N PHE A 80 4.03 -3.53 1.47
CA PHE A 80 4.60 -4.67 2.19
C PHE A 80 5.20 -4.26 3.53
N LEU A 81 6.00 -3.19 3.57
CA LEU A 81 6.58 -2.67 4.82
C LEU A 81 5.48 -2.32 5.83
N VAL A 82 4.43 -1.61 5.37
CA VAL A 82 3.30 -1.27 6.23
C VAL A 82 2.66 -2.53 6.80
N LEU A 83 2.39 -3.52 5.95
CA LEU A 83 1.73 -4.76 6.36
C LEU A 83 2.60 -5.58 7.33
N PHE A 84 3.91 -5.63 7.08
CA PHE A 84 4.88 -6.32 7.94
C PHE A 84 4.93 -5.72 9.34
N PHE A 85 5.14 -4.41 9.45
CA PHE A 85 5.20 -3.73 10.75
C PHE A 85 3.87 -3.74 11.49
N ALA A 86 2.74 -3.60 10.77
CA ALA A 86 1.42 -3.73 11.35
C ALA A 86 1.18 -5.14 11.93
N GLY A 87 1.64 -6.19 11.23
CA GLY A 87 1.59 -7.57 11.71
C GLY A 87 2.40 -7.77 13.00
N GLN A 88 3.60 -7.19 13.08
CA GLN A 88 4.40 -7.22 14.32
C GLN A 88 3.69 -6.52 15.47
N ALA A 89 3.13 -5.34 15.24
CA ALA A 89 2.39 -4.58 16.26
C ALA A 89 1.13 -5.33 16.73
N ALA A 90 0.38 -5.93 15.80
CA ALA A 90 -0.78 -6.76 16.14
C ALA A 90 -0.37 -7.99 16.97
N PHE A 91 0.72 -8.66 16.59
CA PHE A 91 1.24 -9.81 17.33
C PHE A 91 1.65 -9.43 18.75
N ILE A 92 2.37 -8.32 18.94
CA ILE A 92 2.74 -7.80 20.26
C ILE A 92 1.51 -7.51 21.12
N ILE A 93 0.46 -6.91 20.53
CA ILE A 93 -0.79 -6.65 21.26
C ILE A 93 -1.47 -7.95 21.65
N LEU A 94 -1.54 -8.94 20.75
CA LEU A 94 -2.15 -10.23 21.03
C LEU A 94 -1.39 -11.01 22.12
N THR A 95 -0.05 -10.94 22.14
CA THR A 95 0.77 -11.63 23.16
C THR A 95 0.80 -10.90 24.50
N THR A 96 0.55 -9.59 24.53
CA THR A 96 0.44 -8.81 25.79
C THR A 96 -0.96 -8.86 26.41
N LEU A 97 -1.98 -9.22 25.63
CA LEU A 97 -3.32 -9.51 26.11
C LEU A 97 -3.51 -10.97 26.59
N GLY A 98 -2.47 -11.82 26.43
CA GLY A 98 -2.42 -13.22 26.83
C GLY A 98 -1.88 -13.42 28.24
#